data_AF-A0A3B9YNI3-F1
#
_entry.id   AF-A0A3B9YNI3-F1
#
_cell.length_a   1.000
_cell.length_b   1.000
_cell.length_c   1.000
_cell.angle_alpha   90.00
_cell.angle_beta   90.00
_cell.angle_gamma   90.00
#
_symmetry.space_group_name_H-M   'P 1'
#
loop_
_entity.id
_entity.type
_entity.pdbx_description
1 polymer ?
#
loop_
_entity_poly.entity_id
_entity_poly.type
_entity_poly.pdbx_seq_one_letter_code
_entity_poly.pdbx_strand_id
1 'polypeptide(L)'
;MKALLLFLSGLLWAAPSTPNPLNCAEGEESSNYAAATWPKEKAEVHVVSVGKGRYGDMAVAKARGALGAVRVVLHKTRKPAVLVLSAQESTLWELKLMREASLKELILQGGGTQTVKGLPAGVPVQHRTGVLGFRWEGGGTSFEKRMQELRCLTGLREASFQGCRTGLVFEVPHYRQDEKEFDAPDGLPSACPAAPPGKDALPVKPPKKIKIQR
;
A
#
# COMPACT_ATOMS: atom_id res chain seq x y z
N MET A 1 23.42 -23.00 35.75
CA MET A 1 23.94 -22.19 34.63
C MET A 1 22.75 -21.52 33.96
N LYS A 2 22.66 -20.19 33.98
CA LYS A 2 21.59 -19.40 33.36
C LYS A 2 21.93 -19.21 31.88
N ALA A 3 21.13 -19.78 30.98
CA ALA A 3 21.25 -19.53 29.55
C ALA A 3 20.73 -18.12 29.24
N LEU A 4 21.64 -17.27 28.77
CA LEU A 4 21.40 -15.91 28.33
C LEU A 4 20.68 -15.97 26.98
N LEU A 5 19.36 -15.79 26.96
CA LEU A 5 18.61 -15.55 25.73
C LEU A 5 18.98 -14.16 25.19
N LEU A 6 19.86 -14.14 24.20
CA LEU A 6 20.13 -12.97 23.37
C LEU A 6 18.86 -12.62 22.60
N PHE A 7 18.24 -11.49 22.97
CA PHE A 7 17.23 -10.83 22.16
C PHE A 7 17.85 -10.37 20.84
N LEU A 8 17.70 -11.18 19.79
CA LEU A 8 17.87 -10.74 18.40
C LEU A 8 16.64 -9.91 18.00
N SER A 9 16.54 -8.69 18.53
CA SER A 9 15.47 -7.73 18.20
C SER A 9 15.74 -6.96 16.89
N GLY A 10 16.53 -7.52 15.96
CA GLY A 10 17.07 -6.78 14.81
C GLY A 10 16.61 -7.20 13.41
N LEU A 11 15.94 -8.33 13.22
CA LEU A 11 15.70 -8.89 11.87
C LEU A 11 14.35 -9.59 11.69
N LEU A 12 13.30 -9.14 12.38
CA LEU A 12 11.97 -9.78 12.36
C LEU A 12 10.96 -9.13 11.40
N TRP A 13 11.42 -8.35 10.41
CA TRP A 13 10.52 -7.52 9.59
C TRP A 13 10.26 -7.95 8.17
N ALA A 14 10.82 -9.07 7.73
CA ALA A 14 10.63 -9.53 6.36
C ALA A 14 10.41 -11.03 6.35
N ALA A 15 9.15 -11.45 6.44
CA ALA A 15 8.80 -12.72 5.79
C ALA A 15 9.30 -12.64 4.34
N PRO A 16 9.89 -13.72 3.78
CA PRO A 16 10.34 -13.72 2.40
C PRO A 16 9.17 -13.34 1.48
N SER A 17 9.46 -12.59 0.41
CA SER A 17 8.42 -12.21 -0.55
C SER A 17 7.74 -13.46 -1.09
N THR A 18 6.42 -13.45 -1.12
CA THR A 18 5.65 -14.51 -1.76
C THR A 18 5.59 -14.24 -3.26
N PRO A 19 6.02 -15.17 -4.12
CA PRO A 19 5.92 -14.98 -5.57
C PRO A 19 4.45 -14.76 -5.98
N ASN A 20 4.23 -13.79 -6.88
CA ASN A 20 2.93 -13.60 -7.52
C ASN A 20 3.14 -13.41 -9.03
N PRO A 21 3.11 -14.49 -9.84
CA PRO A 21 3.51 -14.43 -11.24
C PRO A 21 2.62 -13.56 -12.12
N LEU A 22 1.45 -13.12 -11.63
CA LEU A 22 0.52 -12.29 -12.40
C LEU A 22 0.83 -10.79 -12.29
N ASN A 23 1.57 -10.37 -11.26
CA ASN A 23 1.61 -8.96 -10.90
C ASN A 23 2.69 -8.14 -11.59
N CYS A 24 3.85 -8.74 -11.85
CA CYS A 24 4.96 -8.09 -12.52
C CYS A 24 5.07 -8.55 -13.99
N ALA A 25 5.70 -7.72 -14.81
CA ALA A 25 6.08 -8.13 -16.16
C ALA A 25 7.14 -9.27 -16.12
N GLU A 26 7.24 -10.02 -17.22
CA GLU A 26 8.17 -11.13 -17.35
C GLU A 26 9.61 -10.69 -17.05
N GLY A 27 10.32 -11.47 -16.22
CA GLY A 27 11.70 -11.20 -15.81
C GLY A 27 11.87 -10.13 -14.73
N GLU A 28 10.78 -9.57 -14.17
CA GLU A 28 10.84 -8.58 -13.09
C GLU A 28 10.64 -9.21 -11.71
N GLU A 29 11.35 -8.70 -10.71
CA GLU A 29 11.21 -9.14 -9.31
C GLU A 29 9.92 -8.59 -8.68
N SER A 30 9.19 -9.46 -7.98
CA SER A 30 7.99 -9.12 -7.22
C SER A 30 8.28 -9.09 -5.72
N SER A 31 7.80 -8.05 -5.04
CA SER A 31 7.90 -7.92 -3.58
C SER A 31 6.51 -7.92 -2.95
N ASN A 32 6.10 -9.05 -2.38
CA ASN A 32 4.76 -9.22 -1.83
C ASN A 32 4.81 -9.77 -0.42
N TYR A 33 3.99 -9.24 0.48
CA TYR A 33 3.80 -9.83 1.80
C TYR A 33 2.37 -9.65 2.28
N ALA A 34 1.93 -10.62 3.07
CA ALA A 34 0.74 -10.53 3.90
C ALA A 34 1.18 -10.33 5.36
N ALA A 35 0.46 -9.49 6.09
CA ALA A 35 0.70 -9.23 7.50
C ALA A 35 -0.58 -9.49 8.30
N ALA A 36 -0.38 -9.90 9.55
CA ALA A 36 -1.47 -10.03 10.51
C ALA A 36 -2.14 -8.67 10.73
N THR A 37 -3.47 -8.66 10.63
CA THR A 37 -4.27 -7.45 10.89
C THR A 37 -4.72 -7.44 12.35
N TRP A 38 -5.07 -6.28 12.87
CA TRP A 38 -5.55 -6.18 14.25
C TRP A 38 -7.04 -6.46 14.31
N PRO A 39 -7.53 -7.45 15.10
CA PRO A 39 -8.95 -7.81 15.11
C PRO A 39 -9.89 -6.63 15.37
N LYS A 40 -9.47 -5.67 16.21
CA LYS A 40 -10.25 -4.49 16.62
C LYS A 40 -10.36 -3.40 15.55
N GLU A 41 -9.51 -3.41 14.53
CA GLU A 41 -9.59 -2.43 13.44
C GLU A 41 -10.84 -2.68 12.57
N LYS A 42 -11.53 -1.60 12.18
CA LYS A 42 -12.77 -1.66 11.38
C LYS A 42 -12.53 -1.71 9.87
N ALA A 43 -11.28 -1.69 9.45
CA ALA A 43 -10.83 -1.70 8.06
C ALA A 43 -9.44 -2.32 8.00
N GLU A 44 -8.98 -2.65 6.79
CA GLU A 44 -7.62 -3.14 6.56
C GLU A 44 -6.98 -2.44 5.37
N VAL A 45 -5.68 -2.16 5.44
CA VAL A 45 -4.95 -1.41 4.42
C VAL A 45 -4.23 -2.37 3.48
N HIS A 46 -4.48 -2.25 2.17
CA HIS A 46 -3.74 -3.00 1.15
C HIS A 46 -2.98 -2.03 0.24
N VAL A 47 -1.70 -2.29 0.05
CA VAL A 47 -0.81 -1.45 -0.74
C VAL A 47 -0.41 -2.16 -2.02
N VAL A 48 -0.61 -1.50 -3.15
CA VAL A 48 -0.04 -1.87 -4.45
C VAL A 48 0.88 -0.74 -4.88
N SER A 49 2.12 -1.08 -5.21
CA SER A 49 3.12 -0.09 -5.56
C SER A 49 3.97 -0.50 -6.75
N VAL A 50 4.14 0.41 -7.73
CA VAL A 50 4.86 0.11 -8.97
C VAL A 50 5.87 1.20 -9.34
N GLY A 51 6.90 0.84 -10.09
CA GLY A 51 7.69 1.84 -10.81
C GLY A 51 6.87 2.44 -11.96
N LYS A 52 6.40 1.57 -12.85
CA LYS A 52 5.59 1.93 -14.03
C LYS A 52 4.53 0.88 -14.33
N GLY A 53 3.44 1.30 -14.97
CA GLY A 53 2.38 0.42 -15.45
C GLY A 53 2.55 -0.01 -16.91
N ARG A 54 2.20 -1.25 -17.24
CA ARG A 54 2.20 -1.79 -18.63
C ARG A 54 0.96 -2.61 -18.97
N TYR A 55 -0.12 -2.42 -18.23
CA TYR A 55 -1.38 -3.10 -18.48
C TYR A 55 -2.15 -2.50 -19.67
N GLY A 56 -2.72 -3.36 -20.51
CA GLY A 56 -3.73 -2.99 -21.50
C GLY A 56 -3.23 -2.07 -22.62
N ASP A 57 -4.15 -1.31 -23.20
CA ASP A 57 -3.88 -0.41 -24.32
C ASP A 57 -3.25 0.90 -23.83
N MET A 58 -1.98 1.12 -24.19
CA MET A 58 -1.21 2.31 -23.83
C MET A 58 -1.77 3.60 -24.44
N ALA A 59 -2.52 3.53 -25.54
CA ALA A 59 -3.20 4.70 -26.11
C ALA A 59 -4.30 5.22 -25.16
N VAL A 60 -5.03 4.32 -24.51
CA VAL A 60 -6.05 4.68 -23.50
C VAL A 60 -5.42 5.32 -22.28
N ALA A 61 -4.29 4.80 -21.81
CA ALA A 61 -3.53 5.40 -20.71
C ALA A 61 -3.06 6.81 -21.07
N LYS A 62 -2.47 6.98 -22.26
CA LYS A 62 -1.98 8.27 -22.75
C LYS A 62 -3.10 9.31 -22.89
N ALA A 63 -4.26 8.91 -23.42
CA ALA A 63 -5.43 9.79 -23.53
C ALA A 63 -5.92 10.32 -22.17
N ARG A 64 -5.56 9.66 -21.06
CA ARG A 64 -5.87 10.07 -19.69
C ARG A 64 -4.70 10.75 -18.97
N GLY A 65 -3.64 11.11 -19.69
CA GLY A 65 -2.46 11.76 -19.13
C GLY A 65 -1.55 10.82 -18.32
N ALA A 66 -1.73 9.50 -18.44
CA ALA A 66 -0.85 8.50 -17.85
C ALA A 66 0.21 8.03 -18.85
N LEU A 67 1.36 7.59 -18.33
CA LEU A 67 2.43 6.97 -19.12
C LEU A 67 2.24 5.45 -19.25
N GLY A 68 1.36 4.86 -18.44
CA GLY A 68 0.94 3.48 -18.52
C GLY A 68 -0.24 3.19 -17.60
N ALA A 69 -0.68 1.93 -17.58
CA ALA A 69 -1.79 1.49 -16.75
C ALA A 69 -1.44 0.26 -15.92
N VAL A 70 -2.19 0.05 -14.85
CA VAL A 70 -2.15 -1.15 -14.00
C VAL A 70 -3.58 -1.57 -13.69
N ARG A 71 -3.88 -2.86 -13.77
CA ARG A 71 -5.16 -3.39 -13.32
C ARG A 71 -5.07 -3.83 -11.87
N VAL A 72 -6.06 -3.45 -11.07
CA VAL A 72 -6.23 -3.90 -9.70
C VAL A 72 -7.59 -4.55 -9.56
N VAL A 73 -7.61 -5.83 -9.20
CA VAL A 73 -8.82 -6.60 -8.93
C VAL A 73 -8.97 -6.72 -7.43
N LEU A 74 -9.98 -6.06 -6.87
CA LEU A 74 -10.30 -6.14 -5.45
C LEU A 74 -11.31 -7.27 -5.23
N HIS A 75 -10.88 -8.29 -4.50
CA HIS A 75 -11.72 -9.38 -4.03
C HIS A 75 -12.33 -9.05 -2.67
N LYS A 76 -13.19 -9.94 -2.18
CA LYS A 76 -13.70 -9.87 -0.82
C LYS A 76 -12.55 -9.96 0.18
N THR A 77 -12.49 -8.98 1.06
CA THR A 77 -11.61 -8.90 2.23
C THR A 77 -12.40 -9.21 3.50
N ARG A 78 -11.71 -9.51 4.61
CA ARG A 78 -12.38 -9.69 5.91
C ARG A 78 -13.04 -8.40 6.41
N LYS A 79 -12.43 -7.26 6.09
CA LYS A 79 -12.88 -5.93 6.49
C LYS A 79 -12.92 -5.00 5.27
N PRO A 80 -13.72 -3.93 5.28
CA PRO A 80 -13.66 -2.93 4.22
C PRO A 80 -12.23 -2.47 3.96
N ALA A 81 -11.78 -2.56 2.71
CA ALA A 81 -10.41 -2.27 2.30
C ALA A 81 -10.17 -0.77 2.21
N VAL A 82 -9.03 -0.32 2.71
CA VAL A 82 -8.40 0.94 2.32
C VAL A 82 -7.32 0.59 1.31
N LEU A 83 -7.53 0.97 0.05
CA LEU A 83 -6.63 0.62 -1.04
C LEU A 83 -5.64 1.76 -1.30
N VAL A 84 -4.35 1.47 -1.24
CA VAL A 84 -3.28 2.43 -1.51
C VAL A 84 -2.61 2.05 -2.81
N LEU A 85 -2.73 2.90 -3.83
CA LEU A 85 -2.15 2.70 -5.14
C LEU A 85 -1.03 3.72 -5.34
N SER A 86 0.19 3.20 -5.50
CA SER A 86 1.40 4.00 -5.54
C SER A 86 2.18 3.75 -6.83
N ALA A 87 2.56 4.81 -7.56
CA ALA A 87 3.43 4.66 -8.74
C ALA A 87 4.52 5.72 -8.83
N GLN A 88 5.71 5.34 -9.31
CA GLN A 88 6.74 6.33 -9.64
C GLN A 88 6.34 7.17 -10.87
N GLU A 89 5.88 6.53 -11.94
CA GLU A 89 5.39 7.21 -13.16
C GLU A 89 3.91 7.57 -13.10
N SER A 90 3.48 8.50 -13.96
CA SER A 90 2.05 8.82 -14.11
C SER A 90 1.30 7.58 -14.57
N THR A 91 0.31 7.13 -13.80
CA THR A 91 -0.31 5.82 -13.98
C THR A 91 -1.84 5.92 -13.96
N LEU A 92 -2.47 5.19 -14.87
CA LEU A 92 -3.90 4.89 -14.87
C LEU A 92 -4.15 3.59 -14.13
N TRP A 93 -4.87 3.67 -13.02
CA TRP A 93 -5.29 2.52 -12.24
C TRP A 93 -6.67 2.05 -12.72
N GLU A 94 -6.72 0.89 -13.36
CA GLU A 94 -7.96 0.21 -13.72
C GLU A 94 -8.44 -0.64 -12.56
N LEU A 95 -9.37 -0.12 -11.78
CA LEU A 95 -9.93 -0.80 -10.63
C LEU A 95 -11.15 -1.65 -11.01
N LYS A 96 -11.14 -2.93 -10.62
CA LYS A 96 -12.26 -3.86 -10.76
C LYS A 96 -12.63 -4.42 -9.39
N LEU A 97 -13.81 -4.09 -8.88
CA LEU A 97 -14.33 -4.70 -7.66
C LEU A 97 -15.10 -5.97 -8.01
N MET A 98 -14.74 -7.07 -7.36
CA MET A 98 -15.46 -8.34 -7.47
C MET A 98 -16.70 -8.32 -6.58
N ARG A 99 -17.60 -9.29 -6.78
CA ARG A 99 -18.79 -9.46 -5.94
C ARG A 99 -18.36 -9.60 -4.48
N GLU A 100 -19.05 -8.92 -3.57
CA GLU A 100 -18.76 -8.86 -2.12
C GLU A 100 -17.48 -8.11 -1.73
N ALA A 101 -16.73 -7.55 -2.67
CA ALA A 101 -15.64 -6.64 -2.35
C ALA A 101 -16.19 -5.35 -1.73
N SER A 102 -15.55 -4.88 -0.65
CA SER A 102 -15.93 -3.65 0.03
C SER A 102 -14.73 -2.70 0.06
N LEU A 103 -14.84 -1.58 -0.64
CA LEU A 103 -13.81 -0.54 -0.68
C LEU A 103 -14.28 0.66 0.15
N LYS A 104 -13.54 0.95 1.21
CA LYS A 104 -13.81 2.06 2.12
C LYS A 104 -13.21 3.37 1.63
N GLU A 105 -11.99 3.32 1.11
CA GLU A 105 -11.22 4.49 0.70
C GLU A 105 -10.16 4.10 -0.33
N LEU A 106 -9.88 5.01 -1.26
CA LEU A 106 -8.77 4.90 -2.20
C LEU A 106 -7.74 6.01 -1.93
N ILE A 107 -6.49 5.65 -1.70
CA ILE A 107 -5.36 6.57 -1.58
C ILE A 107 -4.51 6.42 -2.84
N LEU A 108 -4.50 7.44 -3.69
CA LEU A 108 -3.64 7.53 -4.86
C LEU A 108 -2.39 8.32 -4.50
N GLN A 109 -1.21 7.71 -4.67
CA GLN A 109 0.05 8.37 -4.37
C GLN A 109 1.14 8.07 -5.40
N GLY A 110 2.17 8.91 -5.45
CA GLY A 110 3.26 8.66 -6.40
C GLY A 110 4.08 9.87 -6.80
N GLY A 111 5.04 9.63 -7.69
CA GLY A 111 5.89 10.66 -8.30
C GLY A 111 5.19 11.39 -9.43
N GLY A 112 4.48 10.65 -10.29
CA GLY A 112 3.69 11.20 -11.39
C GLY A 112 2.20 11.38 -11.06
N THR A 113 1.43 11.83 -12.06
CA THR A 113 -0.03 11.98 -11.97
C THR A 113 -0.71 10.63 -11.88
N GLN A 114 -1.54 10.45 -10.85
CA GLN A 114 -2.28 9.21 -10.61
C GLN A 114 -3.75 9.41 -10.98
N THR A 115 -4.27 8.54 -11.84
CA THR A 115 -5.68 8.56 -12.26
C THR A 115 -6.32 7.20 -12.03
N VAL A 116 -7.64 7.15 -11.85
CA VAL A 116 -8.37 5.90 -11.60
C VAL A 116 -9.56 5.77 -12.53
N LYS A 117 -9.84 4.54 -12.95
CA LYS A 117 -11.03 4.12 -13.69
C LYS A 117 -11.67 2.96 -12.94
N GLY A 118 -13.01 2.90 -12.93
CA GLY A 118 -13.75 1.81 -12.29
C GLY A 118 -13.95 1.96 -10.78
N LEU A 119 -13.70 3.15 -10.23
CA LEU A 119 -14.01 3.47 -8.84
C LEU A 119 -15.55 3.58 -8.66
N PRO A 120 -16.15 2.89 -7.67
CA PRO A 120 -17.57 3.05 -7.35
C PRO A 120 -17.89 4.46 -6.88
N ALA A 121 -19.13 4.91 -7.15
CA ALA A 121 -19.62 6.19 -6.66
C ALA A 121 -19.62 6.24 -5.13
N GLY A 122 -19.25 7.39 -4.57
CA GLY A 122 -19.26 7.62 -3.12
C GLY A 122 -18.03 7.12 -2.36
N VAL A 123 -17.10 6.38 -3.00
CA VAL A 123 -15.83 6.02 -2.38
C VAL A 123 -14.93 7.26 -2.32
N PRO A 124 -14.47 7.71 -1.13
CA PRO A 124 -13.56 8.83 -1.01
C PRO A 124 -12.20 8.51 -1.65
N VAL A 125 -11.62 9.50 -2.32
CA VAL A 125 -10.28 9.43 -2.92
C VAL A 125 -9.38 10.49 -2.30
N GLN A 126 -8.24 10.05 -1.78
CA GLN A 126 -7.17 10.94 -1.33
C GLN A 126 -6.00 10.91 -2.31
N HIS A 127 -5.48 12.09 -2.65
CA HIS A 127 -4.31 12.23 -3.52
C HIS A 127 -3.08 12.68 -2.74
N ARG A 128 -1.93 12.04 -2.95
CA ARG A 128 -0.65 12.39 -2.32
C ARG A 128 0.49 12.39 -3.35
N THR A 129 1.09 13.55 -3.59
CA THR A 129 2.22 13.69 -4.51
C THR A 129 3.56 13.52 -3.79
N GLY A 130 4.57 12.96 -4.46
CA GLY A 130 5.96 12.87 -3.96
C GLY A 130 6.21 11.76 -2.94
N VAL A 131 5.26 10.84 -2.74
CA VAL A 131 5.41 9.67 -1.85
C VAL A 131 5.73 8.45 -2.70
N LEU A 132 6.91 7.84 -2.50
CA LEU A 132 7.43 6.74 -3.29
C LEU A 132 7.90 5.58 -2.41
N GLY A 133 7.42 4.37 -2.68
CA GLY A 133 7.90 3.12 -2.09
C GLY A 133 7.39 1.91 -2.86
N PHE A 134 8.03 1.57 -3.99
CA PHE A 134 7.58 0.51 -4.92
C PHE A 134 8.21 -0.86 -4.72
N ARG A 135 9.23 -0.96 -3.87
CA ARG A 135 9.86 -2.23 -3.52
C ARG A 135 10.38 -2.18 -2.08
N TRP A 136 10.23 -3.29 -1.36
CA TRP A 136 10.81 -3.45 -0.03
C TRP A 136 12.10 -4.29 -0.09
N GLU A 137 12.18 -5.27 -1.00
CA GLU A 137 13.41 -6.04 -1.22
C GLU A 137 14.45 -5.19 -1.94
N GLY A 138 15.64 -5.05 -1.36
CA GLY A 138 16.69 -4.15 -1.86
C GLY A 138 16.36 -2.65 -1.76
N GLY A 139 15.26 -2.28 -1.09
CA GLY A 139 14.87 -0.90 -0.81
C GLY A 139 15.30 -0.52 0.60
N GLY A 140 16.25 0.40 0.71
CA GLY A 140 16.73 0.92 2.01
C GLY A 140 15.64 1.65 2.82
N THR A 141 16.07 2.43 3.81
CA THR A 141 15.25 3.18 4.79
C THR A 141 14.07 4.00 4.23
N SER A 142 13.98 4.21 2.91
CA SER A 142 12.85 4.84 2.24
C SER A 142 11.56 4.03 2.31
N PHE A 143 11.59 2.69 2.16
CA PHE A 143 10.38 1.86 2.20
C PHE A 143 9.74 1.90 3.59
N GLU A 144 10.54 1.63 4.63
CA GLU A 144 10.09 1.64 6.02
C GLU A 144 9.49 2.98 6.43
N LYS A 145 10.17 4.08 6.08
CA LYS A 145 9.67 5.43 6.31
C LYS A 145 8.32 5.67 5.61
N ARG A 146 8.15 5.19 4.38
CA ARG A 146 6.87 5.35 3.64
C ARG A 146 5.75 4.53 4.25
N MET A 147 6.02 3.30 4.66
CA MET A 147 5.04 2.49 5.36
C MET A 147 4.68 3.14 6.70
N GLN A 148 5.65 3.69 7.42
CA GLN A 148 5.38 4.43 8.65
C GLN A 148 4.52 5.68 8.43
N GLU A 149 4.82 6.48 7.39
CA GLU A 149 4.00 7.62 6.99
C GLU A 149 2.56 7.18 6.64
N LEU A 150 2.40 6.05 5.95
CA LEU A 150 1.09 5.50 5.59
C LEU A 150 0.31 5.03 6.82
N ARG A 151 0.98 4.36 7.77
CA ARG A 151 0.34 3.92 9.01
C ARG A 151 -0.07 5.10 9.87
N CYS A 152 0.73 6.17 9.91
CA CYS A 152 0.35 7.43 10.56
C CYS A 152 -0.81 8.14 9.88
N LEU A 153 -0.88 8.09 8.55
CA LEU A 153 -1.97 8.66 7.79
C LEU A 153 -3.30 7.92 8.03
N THR A 154 -3.26 6.59 7.98
CA THR A 154 -4.47 5.75 8.03
C THR A 154 -4.89 5.39 9.45
N GLY A 155 -3.95 5.47 10.41
CA GLY A 155 -4.14 4.91 11.75
C GLY A 155 -4.20 3.38 11.76
N LEU A 156 -3.85 2.73 10.64
CA LEU A 156 -3.96 1.29 10.43
C LEU A 156 -2.60 0.71 10.03
N ARG A 157 -2.36 -0.55 10.38
CA ARG A 157 -1.25 -1.31 9.78
C ARG A 157 -1.68 -1.89 8.44
N GLU A 158 -0.77 -1.94 7.48
CA GLU A 158 -1.03 -2.65 6.23
C GLU A 158 -1.20 -4.14 6.46
N ALA A 159 -2.28 -4.68 5.89
CA ALA A 159 -2.60 -6.10 5.83
C ALA A 159 -1.86 -6.80 4.70
N SER A 160 -1.58 -6.08 3.61
CA SER A 160 -0.72 -6.60 2.56
C SER A 160 0.02 -5.50 1.80
N PHE A 161 1.16 -5.88 1.24
CA PHE A 161 1.87 -5.11 0.23
C PHE A 161 2.11 -5.98 -1.00
N GLN A 162 2.03 -5.36 -2.17
CA GLN A 162 2.47 -5.92 -3.44
C GLN A 162 3.24 -4.87 -4.23
N GLY A 163 4.43 -5.24 -4.70
CA GLY A 163 5.39 -4.32 -5.31
C GLY A 163 6.02 -4.89 -6.57
N CYS A 164 6.12 -4.07 -7.62
CA CYS A 164 6.83 -4.42 -8.86
C CYS A 164 7.59 -3.22 -9.41
N ARG A 165 8.69 -3.43 -10.14
CA ARG A 165 9.26 -2.37 -10.98
C ARG A 165 8.32 -2.04 -12.15
N THR A 166 7.84 -3.07 -12.84
CA THR A 166 6.90 -2.95 -13.95
C THR A 166 5.64 -3.77 -13.62
N GLY A 167 4.54 -3.09 -13.32
CA GLY A 167 3.30 -3.72 -12.88
C GLY A 167 2.28 -3.96 -14.00
N LEU A 168 1.54 -5.06 -13.87
CA LEU A 168 0.50 -5.50 -14.82
C LEU A 168 -0.86 -5.64 -14.12
N VAL A 169 -1.06 -6.73 -13.36
CA VAL A 169 -2.34 -7.08 -12.76
C VAL A 169 -2.16 -7.48 -11.30
N PHE A 170 -2.81 -6.78 -10.38
CA PHE A 170 -2.74 -7.10 -8.95
C PHE A 170 -4.09 -7.60 -8.46
N GLU A 171 -4.09 -8.71 -7.75
CA GLU A 171 -5.25 -9.21 -7.02
C GLU A 171 -5.11 -8.82 -5.54
N VAL A 172 -6.15 -8.23 -4.97
CA VAL A 172 -6.15 -7.75 -3.58
C VAL A 172 -7.29 -8.42 -2.81
N PRO A 173 -7.01 -9.12 -1.69
CA PRO A 173 -5.68 -9.53 -1.24
C PRO A 173 -5.05 -10.54 -2.20
N HIS A 174 -3.72 -10.65 -2.22
CA HIS A 174 -3.00 -11.65 -3.04
C HIS A 174 -2.91 -13.03 -2.39
N TYR A 175 -3.60 -13.20 -1.26
CA TYR A 175 -3.60 -14.42 -0.45
C TYR A 175 -5.03 -14.70 0.03
N ARG A 176 -5.30 -15.95 0.41
CA ARG A 176 -6.59 -16.31 1.00
C ARG A 176 -6.62 -15.92 2.47
N GLN A 177 -7.64 -15.17 2.85
CA GLN A 177 -7.84 -14.73 4.22
C GLN A 177 -8.74 -15.71 4.99
N ASP A 178 -8.29 -16.96 5.19
CA ASP A 178 -9.06 -18.01 5.89
C ASP A 178 -9.17 -17.73 7.39
N GLU A 179 -10.35 -17.93 8.00
CA GLU A 179 -10.78 -17.33 9.29
C GLU A 179 -9.83 -17.44 10.51
N LYS A 180 -8.89 -18.39 10.57
CA LYS A 180 -8.20 -18.76 11.82
C LYS A 180 -6.76 -18.25 12.01
N GLU A 181 -6.06 -17.80 10.96
CA GLU A 181 -4.58 -17.82 10.99
C GLU A 181 -3.87 -16.44 11.00
N PHE A 182 -4.60 -15.32 11.01
CA PHE A 182 -4.01 -14.00 10.75
C PHE A 182 -4.25 -12.93 11.83
N ASP A 183 -4.71 -13.32 13.01
CA ASP A 183 -4.82 -12.39 14.12
C ASP A 183 -3.43 -12.08 14.66
N ALA A 184 -3.08 -10.80 14.69
CA ALA A 184 -1.81 -10.38 15.22
C ALA A 184 -1.69 -10.78 16.71
N PRO A 185 -0.50 -11.21 17.17
CA PRO A 185 -0.26 -11.36 18.59
C PRO A 185 -0.49 -10.02 19.30
N ASP A 186 -1.03 -10.08 20.52
CA ASP A 186 -1.19 -8.91 21.37
C ASP A 186 0.15 -8.17 21.52
N GLY A 187 0.12 -6.84 21.44
CA GLY A 187 1.30 -6.00 21.66
C GLY A 187 2.10 -5.60 20.42
N LEU A 188 1.55 -5.74 19.19
CA LEU A 188 2.13 -5.04 18.06
C LEU A 188 2.17 -3.52 18.32
N PRO A 189 3.26 -2.82 17.95
CA PRO A 189 3.37 -1.38 18.14
C PRO A 189 2.25 -0.66 17.37
N SER A 190 1.75 0.44 17.95
CA SER A 190 0.73 1.31 17.34
C SER A 190 1.06 1.63 15.89
N ALA A 191 0.04 1.73 15.04
CA ALA A 191 0.19 2.11 13.63
C ALA A 191 1.07 3.36 13.45
N CYS A 192 0.93 4.35 14.33
CA CYS A 192 1.84 5.49 14.43
C CYS A 192 2.50 5.52 15.80
N PRO A 193 3.62 4.78 16.03
CA PRO A 193 4.37 4.97 17.26
C PRO A 193 4.89 6.40 17.26
N ALA A 194 4.80 7.06 18.42
CA ALA A 194 5.44 8.36 18.60
C ALA A 194 6.91 8.21 18.16
N ALA A 195 7.36 9.10 17.27
CA ALA A 195 8.75 9.09 16.83
C ALA A 195 9.67 9.04 18.07
N PRO A 196 10.74 8.23 18.08
CA PRO A 196 11.70 8.28 19.17
C PRO A 196 12.18 9.74 19.30
N PRO A 197 12.31 10.29 20.52
CA PRO A 197 12.76 11.66 20.70
C PRO A 197 14.19 11.80 20.16
N GLY A 198 14.33 12.37 18.96
CA GLY A 198 15.59 12.41 18.22
C GLY A 198 15.67 13.58 17.23
N LYS A 199 16.31 14.66 17.70
CA LYS A 199 16.92 15.90 17.14
C LYS A 199 16.58 16.50 15.76
N ASP A 200 15.95 15.81 14.81
CA ASP A 200 15.69 16.36 13.46
C ASP A 200 14.21 16.31 13.03
N ALA A 201 13.31 16.53 13.99
CA ALA A 201 11.90 16.72 13.66
C ALA A 201 11.73 18.02 12.84
N LEU A 202 11.69 17.89 11.51
CA LEU A 202 11.25 18.98 10.64
C LEU A 202 9.82 19.37 11.05
N PRO A 203 9.55 20.66 11.29
CA PRO A 203 8.25 21.10 11.77
C PRO A 203 7.17 20.76 10.74
N VAL A 204 6.23 19.90 11.14
CA VAL A 204 4.99 19.67 10.40
C VAL A 204 4.20 20.98 10.46
N LYS A 205 4.26 21.78 9.38
CA LYS A 205 3.41 22.96 9.26
C LYS A 205 1.95 22.50 9.17
N PRO A 206 1.05 22.99 10.04
CA PRO A 206 -0.36 22.68 9.93
C PRO A 206 -0.91 23.17 8.57
N PRO A 207 -1.89 22.48 7.97
CA PRO A 207 -2.49 22.89 6.71
C PRO A 207 -3.05 24.31 6.85
N LYS A 208 -2.69 25.19 5.90
CA LYS A 208 -3.26 26.53 5.82
C LYS A 208 -4.78 26.41 5.64
N LYS A 209 -5.55 26.97 6.58
CA LYS A 209 -6.99 27.14 6.41
C LYS A 209 -7.25 28.02 5.19
N ILE A 210 -7.76 27.43 4.11
CA ILE A 210 -8.26 28.19 2.96
C ILE A 210 -9.61 28.76 3.38
N LYS A 211 -9.70 30.09 3.53
CA LYS A 211 -10.98 30.79 3.68
C LYS A 211 -11.65 30.80 2.32
N ILE A 212 -12.75 30.06 2.18
CA ILE A 212 -13.67 30.20 1.06
C ILE A 212 -14.46 31.48 1.30
N GLN A 213 -14.24 32.50 0.47
CA GLN A 213 -15.13 33.66 0.41
C GLN A 213 -16.39 33.24 -0.36
N ARG A 214 -17.55 33.55 0.23
CA ARG A 214 -18.86 33.44 -0.43
C ARG A 214 -19.12 34.68 -1.25
#